data_AF-A0A842QHU4-F1
#
_entry.id   AF-A0A842QHU4-F1
#
_cell.length_a   1.000
_cell.length_b   1.000
_cell.length_c   1.000
_cell.angle_alpha   90.00
_cell.angle_beta   90.00
_cell.angle_gamma   90.00
#
_symmetry.space_group_name_H-M   'P 1'
#
loop_
_entity.id
_entity.type
_entity.pdbx_description
1 polymer ?
#
loop_
_entity_poly.entity_id
_entity_poly.type
_entity_poly.pdbx_seq_one_letter_code
_entity_poly.pdbx_strand_id
1 'polypeptide(L)'
;MKETKPLGPLVRQELYEKAESMDRIEEFSPPPYIEPFGEKTIPKMQLMNERLRALLMHLLSEEIPGKNMSSEQLRHFCKSMVEETRRDLDAFTGSWAVLPIDFEGHRPSDAGVEFVYLPTYLGVCILTWIKNKNQAIAESVSNYDRRLKKGYSFSAKKEGLRGHGYHRYATQLETIKLFSQTGVLKFISDNPEYSTEMYDLLKKIKRNSEKKLERNNFVEGWGKLSREGCKIRLEYLKDF
;
A
#
# COMPACT_ATOMS: atom_id res chain seq x y z
N MET A 1 -30.90 -5.64 2.17
CA MET A 1 -29.45 -5.83 1.98
C MET A 1 -29.09 -5.18 0.65
N LYS A 2 -28.57 -3.95 0.65
CA LYS A 2 -28.17 -3.27 -0.59
C LYS A 2 -26.73 -3.69 -0.90
N GLU A 3 -26.53 -4.42 -1.99
CA GLU A 3 -25.22 -4.77 -2.50
C GLU A 3 -24.44 -3.49 -2.86
N THR A 4 -23.35 -3.23 -2.16
CA THR A 4 -22.39 -2.20 -2.56
C THR A 4 -21.63 -2.71 -3.78
N LYS A 5 -22.11 -2.36 -4.98
CA LYS A 5 -21.36 -2.61 -6.21
C LYS A 5 -20.00 -1.93 -6.13
N PRO A 6 -18.88 -2.64 -6.40
CA PRO A 6 -17.58 -1.99 -6.49
C PRO A 6 -17.60 -0.96 -7.62
N LEU A 7 -17.13 0.25 -7.32
CA LEU A 7 -17.12 1.35 -8.27
C LEU A 7 -16.13 1.07 -9.40
N GLY A 8 -16.60 1.21 -10.64
CA GLY A 8 -15.84 0.95 -11.85
C GLY A 8 -14.69 1.95 -12.07
N PRO A 9 -13.79 1.68 -13.03
CA PRO A 9 -12.58 2.47 -13.29
C PRO A 9 -12.82 3.98 -13.50
N LEU A 10 -13.98 4.36 -14.04
CA LEU A 10 -14.35 5.76 -14.31
C LEU A 10 -14.58 6.59 -13.04
N VAL A 11 -15.17 6.00 -11.99
CA VAL A 11 -15.40 6.71 -10.72
C VAL A 11 -14.08 6.94 -9.98
N ARG A 12 -13.09 6.07 -10.19
CA ARG A 12 -11.73 6.30 -9.69
C ARG A 12 -11.11 7.54 -10.36
N GLN A 13 -11.32 7.72 -11.66
CA GLN A 13 -10.74 8.84 -12.42
C GLN A 13 -11.28 10.21 -11.97
N GLU A 14 -12.59 10.35 -11.75
CA GLU A 14 -13.19 11.59 -11.21
C GLU A 14 -12.73 11.91 -9.77
N LEU A 15 -12.41 10.88 -8.98
CA LEU A 15 -11.86 11.07 -7.63
C LEU A 15 -10.38 11.44 -7.67
N TYR A 16 -9.62 10.90 -8.64
CA TYR A 16 -8.24 11.32 -8.93
C TYR A 16 -8.16 12.80 -9.31
N GLU A 17 -9.06 13.30 -10.14
CA GLU A 17 -9.13 14.73 -10.51
C GLU A 17 -9.52 15.63 -9.32
N LYS A 18 -10.32 15.13 -8.38
CA LYS A 18 -10.65 15.87 -7.13
C LYS A 18 -9.51 15.88 -6.11
N ALA A 19 -8.53 14.98 -6.23
CA ALA A 19 -7.37 14.90 -5.36
C ALA A 19 -6.21 15.84 -5.78
N GLU A 20 -6.35 16.59 -6.88
CA GLU A 20 -5.32 17.51 -7.42
C GLU A 20 -5.01 18.73 -6.53
N SER A 21 -5.77 18.97 -5.45
CA SER A 21 -5.43 19.98 -4.45
C SER A 21 -4.46 19.40 -3.41
N MET A 22 -3.16 19.57 -3.66
CA MET A 22 -2.07 19.22 -2.74
C MET A 22 -2.06 20.06 -1.44
N ASP A 23 -2.81 21.16 -1.39
CA ASP A 23 -2.97 22.06 -0.22
C ASP A 23 -3.50 21.37 1.05
N ARG A 24 -3.73 20.05 1.05
CA ARG A 24 -4.38 19.31 2.13
C ARG A 24 -3.69 18.01 2.57
N ILE A 25 -2.46 17.72 2.11
CA ILE A 25 -1.70 16.53 2.55
C ILE A 25 -0.50 16.95 3.41
N GLU A 26 -0.74 17.79 4.40
CA GLU A 26 0.32 18.15 5.37
C GLU A 26 0.46 17.08 6.46
N GLU A 27 -0.58 16.27 6.68
CA GLU A 27 -0.63 15.25 7.72
C GLU A 27 -1.35 13.99 7.26
N PHE A 28 -0.82 12.84 7.64
CA PHE A 28 -1.57 11.58 7.66
C PHE A 28 -2.37 11.51 8.96
N SER A 29 -3.67 11.76 8.89
CA SER A 29 -4.60 11.60 10.02
C SER A 29 -5.71 10.63 9.61
N PRO A 30 -5.60 9.34 9.94
CA PRO A 30 -6.68 8.40 9.66
C PRO A 30 -7.95 8.87 10.40
N PRO A 31 -9.16 8.59 9.86
CA PRO A 31 -10.40 9.09 10.45
C PRO A 31 -10.46 8.80 11.96
N PRO A 32 -10.81 9.81 12.79
CA PRO A 32 -10.72 9.67 14.23
C PRO A 32 -11.63 8.56 14.74
N TYR A 33 -11.09 7.85 15.72
CA TYR A 33 -11.52 6.62 16.37
C TYR A 33 -13.01 6.52 16.81
N ILE A 34 -13.76 7.62 16.87
CA ILE A 34 -15.03 7.71 17.62
C ILE A 34 -16.23 8.03 16.72
N GLU A 35 -16.07 8.18 15.40
CA GLU A 35 -17.26 8.30 14.54
C GLU A 35 -17.88 6.90 14.34
N PRO A 36 -19.10 6.63 14.87
CA PRO A 36 -19.78 5.38 14.60
C PRO A 36 -19.90 5.20 13.09
N PHE A 37 -19.66 3.97 12.61
CA PHE A 37 -19.74 3.66 11.19
C PHE A 37 -21.04 4.20 10.57
N GLY A 38 -20.92 5.23 9.73
CA GLY A 38 -22.03 5.94 9.11
C GLY A 38 -21.84 6.07 7.60
N GLU A 39 -22.87 6.55 6.89
CA GLU A 39 -22.87 6.65 5.42
C GLU A 39 -21.69 7.48 4.85
N LYS A 40 -21.06 8.34 5.67
CA LYS A 40 -19.92 9.18 5.28
C LYS A 40 -18.55 8.55 5.54
N THR A 41 -18.46 7.39 6.18
CA THR A 41 -17.17 6.78 6.59
C THR A 41 -16.39 6.19 5.41
N ILE A 42 -17.08 5.49 4.49
CA ILE A 42 -16.44 4.90 3.30
C ILE A 42 -15.77 5.96 2.40
N PRO A 43 -16.47 7.05 2.01
CA PRO A 43 -15.85 8.10 1.21
C PRO A 43 -14.60 8.73 1.85
N LYS A 44 -14.58 8.89 3.19
CA LYS A 44 -13.41 9.40 3.92
C LYS A 44 -12.20 8.45 3.82
N MET A 45 -12.43 7.14 3.98
CA MET A 45 -11.37 6.14 3.85
C MET A 45 -10.82 6.05 2.43
N GLN A 46 -11.69 6.15 1.42
CA GLN A 46 -11.31 6.17 0.02
C GLN A 46 -10.46 7.41 -0.31
N LEU A 47 -10.91 8.58 0.15
CA LEU A 47 -10.16 9.83 0.00
C LEU A 47 -8.76 9.74 0.62
N MET A 48 -8.61 9.04 1.76
CA MET A 48 -7.28 8.84 2.37
C MET A 48 -6.36 7.98 1.49
N ASN A 49 -6.87 6.87 0.95
CA ASN A 49 -6.11 6.03 0.02
C ASN A 49 -5.70 6.82 -1.24
N GLU A 50 -6.58 7.66 -1.75
CA GLU A 50 -6.32 8.53 -2.91
C GLU A 50 -5.25 9.56 -2.61
N ARG A 51 -5.29 10.21 -1.45
CA ARG A 51 -4.24 11.14 -1.00
C ARG A 51 -2.88 10.46 -0.89
N LEU A 52 -2.82 9.28 -0.28
CA LEU A 52 -1.58 8.50 -0.20
C LEU A 52 -1.05 8.13 -1.60
N ARG A 53 -1.94 7.74 -2.53
CA ARG A 53 -1.56 7.46 -3.92
C ARG A 53 -1.04 8.71 -4.62
N ALA A 54 -1.73 9.84 -4.50
CA ALA A 54 -1.33 11.11 -5.12
C ALA A 54 0.05 11.55 -4.61
N LEU A 55 0.26 11.53 -3.29
CA LEU A 55 1.56 11.84 -2.69
C LEU A 55 2.65 10.92 -3.24
N LEU A 56 2.40 9.61 -3.32
CA LEU A 56 3.36 8.66 -3.89
C LEU A 56 3.70 8.98 -5.35
N MET A 57 2.71 9.35 -6.16
CA MET A 57 2.94 9.73 -7.55
C MET A 57 3.80 11.00 -7.66
N HIS A 58 3.58 12.00 -6.81
CA HIS A 58 4.40 13.21 -6.77
C HIS A 58 5.83 12.96 -6.27
N LEU A 59 6.03 12.00 -5.36
CA LEU A 59 7.37 11.54 -4.98
C LEU A 59 8.05 10.85 -6.17
N LEU A 60 7.35 9.96 -6.87
CA LEU A 60 7.88 9.24 -8.03
C LEU A 60 8.18 10.15 -9.24
N SER A 61 7.47 11.27 -9.39
CA SER A 61 7.76 12.29 -10.40
C SER A 61 8.84 13.29 -9.99
N GLU A 62 9.41 13.14 -8.78
CA GLU A 62 10.39 14.06 -8.19
C GLU A 62 9.89 15.51 -8.06
N GLU A 63 8.56 15.71 -8.04
CA GLU A 63 7.95 17.01 -7.74
C GLU A 63 7.99 17.33 -6.23
N ILE A 64 8.26 16.31 -5.40
CA ILE A 64 8.41 16.40 -3.94
C ILE A 64 9.73 15.75 -3.52
N PRO A 65 10.53 16.41 -2.65
CA PRO A 65 10.32 17.76 -2.12
C PRO A 65 10.59 18.85 -3.17
N GLY A 66 9.85 19.96 -3.12
CA GLY A 66 10.01 21.09 -4.03
C GLY A 66 8.68 21.74 -4.41
N LYS A 67 8.23 21.48 -5.64
CA LYS A 67 7.14 22.21 -6.31
C LYS A 67 5.81 22.12 -5.55
N ASN A 68 5.48 20.94 -5.03
CA ASN A 68 4.17 20.72 -4.43
C ASN A 68 4.21 20.54 -2.90
N MET A 69 5.39 20.28 -2.32
CA MET A 69 5.56 20.12 -0.88
C MET A 69 7.02 20.36 -0.49
N SER A 70 7.27 21.19 0.52
CA SER A 70 8.62 21.45 1.04
C SER A 70 9.19 20.25 1.80
N SER A 71 10.52 20.21 1.98
CA SER A 71 11.18 19.19 2.81
C SER A 71 10.70 19.19 4.26
N GLU A 72 10.27 20.35 4.80
CA GLU A 72 9.73 20.47 6.14
C GLU A 72 8.33 19.86 6.24
N GLN A 73 7.44 20.16 5.28
CA GLN A 73 6.12 19.53 5.19
C GLN A 73 6.24 18.02 4.98
N LEU A 74 7.16 17.55 4.14
CA LEU A 74 7.41 16.13 3.94
C LEU A 74 7.91 15.44 5.22
N ARG A 75 8.74 16.12 6.01
CA ARG A 75 9.20 15.65 7.31
C ARG A 75 8.05 15.56 8.32
N HIS A 76 7.19 16.58 8.36
CA HIS A 76 5.99 16.59 9.20
C HIS A 76 5.04 15.45 8.83
N PHE A 77 4.80 15.26 7.53
CA PHE A 77 4.04 14.14 7.02
C PHE A 77 4.66 12.79 7.45
N CYS A 78 5.97 12.59 7.29
CA CYS A 78 6.66 11.38 7.75
C CYS A 78 6.47 11.14 9.25
N LYS A 79 6.57 12.20 10.06
CA LYS A 79 6.34 12.13 11.50
C LYS A 79 4.92 11.67 11.80
N SER A 80 3.90 12.27 11.17
CA SER A 80 2.51 11.86 11.34
C SER A 80 2.29 10.39 10.97
N MET A 81 2.84 9.91 9.84
CA MET A 81 2.77 8.50 9.46
C MET A 81 3.40 7.57 10.51
N VAL A 82 4.56 7.92 11.05
CA VAL A 82 5.28 7.11 12.04
C VAL A 82 4.49 7.06 13.37
N GLU A 83 3.89 8.18 13.77
CA GLU A 83 3.12 8.31 15.01
C GLU A 83 1.79 7.54 14.92
N GLU A 84 1.06 7.70 13.82
CA GLU A 84 -0.29 7.18 13.56
C GLU A 84 -0.35 5.72 13.07
N THR A 85 0.75 4.97 13.17
CA THR A 85 0.70 3.51 12.97
C THR A 85 -0.20 2.85 14.01
N ARG A 86 -1.09 1.95 13.56
CA ARG A 86 -2.05 1.23 14.41
C ARG A 86 -1.35 0.41 15.51
N ARG A 87 -1.89 0.46 16.72
CA ARG A 87 -1.40 -0.23 17.95
C ARG A 87 -2.53 -0.68 18.88
N ASP A 88 -3.73 -0.25 18.56
CA ASP A 88 -5.00 -0.35 19.26
C ASP A 88 -5.70 -1.69 19.02
N LEU A 89 -5.45 -2.32 17.86
CA LEU A 89 -5.90 -3.67 17.56
C LEU A 89 -4.71 -4.56 17.28
N ASP A 90 -4.56 -5.65 18.04
CA ASP A 90 -3.49 -6.63 17.85
C ASP A 90 -3.43 -7.12 16.40
N ALA A 91 -4.60 -7.36 15.79
CA ALA A 91 -4.72 -7.79 14.41
C ALA A 91 -4.16 -6.78 13.39
N PHE A 92 -4.18 -5.47 13.69
CA PHE A 92 -3.73 -4.40 12.80
C PHE A 92 -2.46 -3.69 13.27
N THR A 93 -1.82 -4.20 14.32
CA THR A 93 -0.61 -3.58 14.87
C THR A 93 0.48 -3.48 13.81
N GLY A 94 0.98 -2.25 13.61
CA GLY A 94 1.99 -1.94 12.59
C GLY A 94 1.45 -1.56 11.22
N SER A 95 0.13 -1.48 11.04
CA SER A 95 -0.50 -1.04 9.78
C SER A 95 -0.79 0.45 9.74
N TRP A 96 -1.09 0.95 8.55
CA TRP A 96 -1.71 2.26 8.31
C TRP A 96 -3.18 2.09 7.95
N ALA A 97 -3.85 1.09 8.55
CA ALA A 97 -5.25 0.81 8.27
C ALA A 97 -6.14 2.02 8.60
N VAL A 98 -6.97 2.42 7.63
CA VAL A 98 -7.91 3.55 7.75
C VAL A 98 -9.29 3.12 8.24
N LEU A 99 -9.45 1.82 8.51
CA LEU A 99 -10.73 1.26 8.95
C LEU A 99 -10.98 1.50 10.45
N PRO A 100 -12.20 1.92 10.84
CA PRO A 100 -12.63 1.98 12.25
C PRO A 100 -12.53 0.64 13.02
N ILE A 101 -12.38 0.70 14.35
CA ILE A 101 -12.30 -0.48 15.23
C ILE A 101 -13.63 -1.25 15.28
N ASP A 102 -14.76 -0.54 15.31
CA ASP A 102 -16.12 -1.11 15.41
C ASP A 102 -16.53 -1.96 14.20
N PHE A 103 -15.74 -1.96 13.12
CA PHE A 103 -15.99 -2.71 11.90
C PHE A 103 -15.54 -4.19 11.95
N GLU A 104 -14.94 -4.67 13.04
CA GLU A 104 -14.46 -6.06 13.12
C GLU A 104 -15.57 -7.12 12.96
N GLY A 105 -16.81 -6.82 13.37
CA GLY A 105 -17.91 -7.80 13.35
C GLY A 105 -18.60 -8.00 11.99
N HIS A 106 -18.46 -7.08 11.03
CA HIS A 106 -19.28 -7.06 9.80
C HIS A 106 -18.47 -6.83 8.53
N ARG A 107 -17.17 -7.13 8.53
CA ARG A 107 -16.27 -6.79 7.42
C ARG A 107 -16.53 -7.67 6.17
N PRO A 108 -17.01 -7.12 5.04
CA PRO A 108 -16.93 -7.80 3.76
C PRO A 108 -15.44 -7.99 3.43
N SER A 109 -15.05 -9.16 2.93
CA SER A 109 -13.63 -9.50 2.75
C SER A 109 -12.86 -8.41 1.99
N ASP A 110 -13.51 -7.80 1.00
CA ASP A 110 -12.96 -6.82 0.07
C ASP A 110 -12.52 -5.52 0.77
N ALA A 111 -13.26 -5.08 1.80
CA ALA A 111 -12.93 -3.92 2.62
C ALA A 111 -11.62 -4.11 3.40
N GLY A 112 -11.24 -5.36 3.69
CA GLY A 112 -9.97 -5.69 4.32
C GLY A 112 -8.77 -5.32 3.44
N VAL A 113 -8.80 -5.62 2.15
CA VAL A 113 -7.69 -5.19 1.27
C VAL A 113 -7.70 -3.68 1.07
N GLU A 114 -8.84 -3.11 0.76
CA GLU A 114 -8.92 -1.69 0.39
C GLU A 114 -8.57 -0.76 1.55
N PHE A 115 -9.02 -1.06 2.78
CA PHE A 115 -8.90 -0.13 3.91
C PHE A 115 -7.89 -0.54 4.98
N VAL A 116 -7.25 -1.71 4.85
CA VAL A 116 -6.22 -2.17 5.79
C VAL A 116 -4.88 -2.36 5.07
N TYR A 117 -4.88 -3.19 4.02
CA TYR A 117 -3.63 -3.57 3.36
C TYR A 117 -3.15 -2.52 2.36
N LEU A 118 -4.03 -1.99 1.50
CA LEU A 118 -3.66 -0.96 0.52
C LEU A 118 -3.01 0.28 1.17
N PRO A 119 -3.59 0.94 2.18
CA PRO A 119 -2.93 2.08 2.81
C PRO A 119 -1.59 1.70 3.45
N THR A 120 -1.47 0.46 3.94
CA THR A 120 -0.21 -0.04 4.48
C THR A 120 0.85 -0.23 3.39
N TYR A 121 0.48 -0.77 2.23
CA TYR A 121 1.38 -0.89 1.09
C TYR A 121 1.85 0.49 0.61
N LEU A 122 0.94 1.46 0.54
CA LEU A 122 1.26 2.84 0.17
C LEU A 122 2.20 3.48 1.20
N GLY A 123 1.95 3.28 2.50
CA GLY A 123 2.85 3.77 3.55
C GLY A 123 4.25 3.18 3.48
N VAL A 124 4.36 1.86 3.26
CA VAL A 124 5.65 1.19 3.04
C VAL A 124 6.38 1.77 1.82
N CYS A 125 5.67 1.96 0.70
CA CYS A 125 6.19 2.58 -0.51
C CYS A 125 6.73 3.99 -0.26
N ILE A 126 5.92 4.86 0.35
CA ILE A 126 6.27 6.27 0.61
C ILE A 126 7.50 6.34 1.51
N LEU A 127 7.46 5.66 2.65
CA LEU A 127 8.55 5.74 3.63
C LEU A 127 9.83 5.07 3.10
N THR A 128 9.74 3.99 2.34
CA THR A 128 10.92 3.39 1.72
C THR A 128 11.54 4.32 0.68
N TRP A 129 10.71 4.95 -0.17
CA TRP A 129 11.20 5.91 -1.15
C TRP A 129 11.91 7.09 -0.47
N ILE A 130 11.32 7.66 0.58
CA ILE A 130 11.91 8.77 1.34
C ILE A 130 13.21 8.34 2.03
N LYS A 131 13.27 7.15 2.63
CA LYS A 131 14.51 6.62 3.21
C LYS A 131 15.63 6.52 2.17
N ASN A 132 15.30 6.08 0.96
CA ASN A 132 16.27 5.87 -0.12
C ASN A 132 16.72 7.18 -0.81
N LYS A 133 15.82 8.17 -0.91
CA LYS A 133 16.05 9.40 -1.70
C LYS A 133 16.31 10.64 -0.86
N ASN A 134 15.82 10.66 0.38
CA ASN A 134 15.90 11.79 1.31
C ASN A 134 16.26 11.28 2.73
N GLN A 135 17.41 10.62 2.85
CA GLN A 135 17.86 9.97 4.09
C GLN A 135 17.85 10.91 5.30
N ALA A 136 18.24 12.18 5.13
CA ALA A 136 18.22 13.19 6.20
C ALA A 136 16.80 13.42 6.79
N ILE A 137 15.73 13.28 6.00
CA ILE A 137 14.36 13.33 6.52
C ILE A 137 14.08 12.09 7.36
N ALA A 138 14.38 10.90 6.84
CA ALA A 138 14.14 9.63 7.54
C ALA A 138 14.89 9.58 8.89
N GLU A 139 16.14 10.02 8.93
CA GLU A 139 16.97 10.05 10.14
C GLU A 139 16.48 11.06 11.18
N SER A 140 15.85 12.15 10.74
CA SER A 140 15.31 13.17 11.64
C SER A 140 14.02 12.77 12.35
N VAL A 141 13.33 11.72 11.87
CA VAL A 141 12.06 11.25 12.42
C VAL A 141 12.30 10.10 13.39
N SER A 142 12.03 10.32 14.67
CA SER A 142 12.21 9.30 15.71
C SER A 142 11.38 8.05 15.43
N ASN A 143 11.98 6.87 15.61
CA ASN A 143 11.35 5.55 15.38
C ASN A 143 11.00 5.21 13.93
N TYR A 144 11.47 5.97 12.94
CA TYR A 144 11.17 5.74 11.52
C TYR A 144 11.36 4.29 11.09
N ASP A 145 12.57 3.76 11.28
CA ASP A 145 12.90 2.38 10.88
C ASP A 145 12.09 1.34 11.63
N ARG A 146 11.88 1.54 12.94
CA ARG A 146 11.07 0.62 13.74
C ARG A 146 9.64 0.54 13.22
N ARG A 147 9.07 1.66 12.78
CA ARG A 147 7.70 1.70 12.23
C ARG A 147 7.63 1.15 10.83
N LEU A 148 8.58 1.51 9.98
CA LEU A 148 8.67 0.98 8.63
C LEU A 148 8.81 -0.55 8.64
N LYS A 149 9.70 -1.12 9.49
CA LYS A 149 9.81 -2.58 9.70
C LYS A 149 8.47 -3.24 10.04
N LYS A 150 7.70 -2.64 10.95
CA LYS A 150 6.35 -3.14 11.31
C LYS A 150 5.40 -3.11 10.11
N GLY A 151 5.45 -2.05 9.31
CA GLY A 151 4.67 -1.94 8.07
C GLY A 151 5.01 -3.02 7.04
N TYR A 152 6.30 -3.34 6.90
CA TYR A 152 6.78 -4.45 6.07
C TYR A 152 6.24 -5.80 6.56
N SER A 153 6.46 -6.13 7.84
CA SER A 153 5.96 -7.38 8.42
C SER A 153 4.43 -7.47 8.33
N PHE A 154 3.71 -6.36 8.54
CA PHE A 154 2.25 -6.32 8.38
C PHE A 154 1.84 -6.59 6.93
N SER A 155 2.47 -5.92 5.97
CA SER A 155 2.20 -6.11 4.54
C SER A 155 2.39 -7.57 4.12
N ALA A 156 3.40 -8.24 4.69
CA ALA A 156 3.70 -9.64 4.41
C ALA A 156 2.65 -10.63 4.96
N LYS A 157 1.82 -10.23 5.94
CA LYS A 157 0.73 -11.08 6.49
C LYS A 157 -0.34 -11.39 5.44
N LYS A 158 -0.56 -10.52 4.45
CA LYS A 158 -1.55 -10.78 3.40
C LYS A 158 -1.03 -11.85 2.45
N GLU A 159 -1.82 -12.91 2.24
CA GLU A 159 -1.51 -14.01 1.31
C GLU A 159 -0.98 -13.54 -0.05
N GLY A 160 0.35 -13.43 -0.18
CA GLY A 160 0.99 -13.01 -1.44
C GLY A 160 0.67 -11.59 -1.89
N LEU A 161 0.36 -10.63 -1.02
CA LEU A 161 -0.04 -9.27 -1.44
C LEU A 161 -1.29 -9.26 -2.35
N ARG A 162 -2.12 -10.29 -2.25
CA ARG A 162 -3.27 -10.48 -3.11
C ARG A 162 -4.46 -9.61 -2.68
N GLY A 163 -5.21 -9.16 -3.68
CA GLY A 163 -6.53 -8.58 -3.48
C GLY A 163 -7.58 -9.64 -3.08
N HIS A 164 -8.86 -9.23 -3.03
CA HIS A 164 -9.97 -10.15 -2.81
C HIS A 164 -10.70 -10.52 -4.12
N GLY A 165 -11.42 -11.65 -4.07
CA GLY A 165 -12.29 -12.12 -5.15
C GLY A 165 -11.64 -12.08 -6.54
N TYR A 166 -12.34 -11.45 -7.48
CA TYR A 166 -11.92 -11.32 -8.89
C TYR A 166 -10.73 -10.38 -9.11
N HIS A 167 -10.39 -9.50 -8.15
CA HIS A 167 -9.28 -8.55 -8.28
C HIS A 167 -7.97 -9.07 -7.68
N ARG A 168 -7.97 -10.29 -7.13
CA ARG A 168 -6.85 -10.93 -6.43
C ARG A 168 -5.48 -10.69 -7.07
N TYR A 169 -5.33 -11.05 -8.35
CA TYR A 169 -4.04 -10.98 -9.05
C TYR A 169 -3.75 -9.64 -9.70
N ALA A 170 -4.80 -8.86 -10.02
CA ALA A 170 -4.65 -7.50 -10.51
C ALA A 170 -4.06 -6.59 -9.42
N THR A 171 -4.63 -6.63 -8.20
CA THR A 171 -4.08 -5.90 -7.04
C THR A 171 -2.67 -6.35 -6.69
N GLN A 172 -2.38 -7.65 -6.79
CA GLN A 172 -1.02 -8.16 -6.55
C GLN A 172 -0.03 -7.60 -7.57
N LEU A 173 -0.39 -7.56 -8.86
CA LEU A 173 0.43 -6.98 -9.92
C LEU A 173 0.67 -5.49 -9.71
N GLU A 174 -0.38 -4.74 -9.37
CA GLU A 174 -0.30 -3.31 -9.07
C GLU A 174 0.63 -3.06 -7.86
N THR A 175 0.51 -3.86 -6.81
CA THR A 175 1.34 -3.74 -5.61
C THR A 175 2.82 -4.05 -5.91
N ILE A 176 3.10 -5.11 -6.67
CA ILE A 176 4.48 -5.45 -7.08
C ILE A 176 5.08 -4.35 -7.95
N LYS A 177 4.30 -3.78 -8.88
CA LYS A 177 4.72 -2.62 -9.69
C LYS A 177 5.09 -1.43 -8.80
N LEU A 178 4.22 -1.06 -7.86
CA LEU A 178 4.49 0.04 -6.92
C LEU A 178 5.74 -0.22 -6.08
N PHE A 179 5.91 -1.45 -5.58
CA PHE A 179 7.10 -1.84 -4.80
C PHE A 179 8.38 -1.75 -5.65
N SER A 180 8.30 -2.08 -6.93
CA SER A 180 9.43 -1.93 -7.85
C SER A 180 9.79 -0.46 -8.05
N GLN A 181 8.80 0.38 -8.36
CA GLN A 181 9.02 1.81 -8.67
C GLN A 181 9.55 2.61 -7.48
N THR A 182 9.21 2.19 -6.26
CA THR A 182 9.57 2.89 -5.02
C THR A 182 10.86 2.38 -4.40
N GLY A 183 11.50 1.38 -5.01
CA GLY A 183 12.72 0.77 -4.51
C GLY A 183 12.50 -0.21 -3.36
N VAL A 184 11.25 -0.54 -3.00
CA VAL A 184 10.92 -1.53 -1.97
C VAL A 184 11.51 -2.91 -2.28
N LEU A 185 11.38 -3.36 -3.54
CA LEU A 185 11.93 -4.66 -3.94
C LEU A 185 13.45 -4.69 -3.79
N LYS A 186 14.14 -3.67 -4.30
CA LYS A 186 15.60 -3.55 -4.17
C LYS A 186 16.03 -3.47 -2.70
N PHE A 187 15.36 -2.64 -1.91
CA PHE A 187 15.67 -2.44 -0.50
C PHE A 187 15.60 -3.75 0.29
N ILE A 188 14.54 -4.55 0.11
CA ILE A 188 14.40 -5.86 0.78
C ILE A 188 15.36 -6.91 0.20
N SER A 189 15.69 -6.85 -1.10
CA SER A 189 16.70 -7.73 -1.69
C SER A 189 18.08 -7.50 -1.07
N ASP A 190 18.46 -6.23 -0.92
CA ASP A 190 19.75 -5.82 -0.36
C ASP A 190 19.80 -5.97 1.17
N ASN A 191 18.64 -5.96 1.86
CA ASN A 191 18.52 -6.01 3.33
C ASN A 191 17.45 -7.04 3.78
N PRO A 192 17.65 -8.35 3.54
CA PRO A 192 16.64 -9.38 3.80
C PRO A 192 16.25 -9.48 5.29
N GLU A 193 17.12 -9.11 6.21
CA GLU A 193 16.90 -9.05 7.65
C GLU A 193 16.03 -7.86 8.09
N TYR A 194 15.79 -6.88 7.21
CA TYR A 194 14.90 -5.76 7.52
C TYR A 194 13.45 -6.23 7.67
N SER A 195 13.03 -7.20 6.84
CA SER A 195 11.82 -8.01 7.05
C SER A 195 11.96 -9.33 6.29
N THR A 196 12.32 -10.37 7.03
CA THR A 196 12.44 -11.73 6.49
C THR A 196 11.10 -12.23 5.94
N GLU A 197 9.97 -11.82 6.54
CA GLU A 197 8.65 -12.21 6.06
C GLU A 197 8.34 -11.63 4.67
N MET A 198 8.68 -10.35 4.43
CA MET A 198 8.52 -9.76 3.11
C MET A 198 9.47 -10.38 2.10
N TYR A 199 10.72 -10.62 2.49
CA TYR A 199 11.72 -11.27 1.63
C TYR A 199 11.24 -12.65 1.16
N ASP A 200 10.81 -13.50 2.09
CA ASP A 200 10.29 -14.84 1.79
C ASP A 200 9.01 -14.78 0.95
N LEU A 201 8.13 -13.82 1.23
CA LEU A 201 6.90 -13.62 0.46
C LEU A 201 7.21 -13.30 -1.01
N LEU A 202 8.12 -12.37 -1.28
CA LEU A 202 8.50 -11.97 -2.62
C LEU A 202 9.19 -13.13 -3.37
N LYS A 203 10.06 -13.91 -2.71
CA LYS A 203 10.64 -15.14 -3.28
C LYS A 203 9.57 -16.16 -3.63
N LYS A 204 8.58 -16.34 -2.74
CA LYS A 204 7.47 -17.26 -2.97
C LYS A 204 6.62 -16.81 -4.17
N ILE A 205 6.39 -15.51 -4.33
CA ILE A 205 5.67 -14.96 -5.48
C ILE A 205 6.44 -15.21 -6.78
N LYS A 206 7.74 -14.88 -6.81
CA LYS A 206 8.63 -15.12 -7.96
C LYS A 206 8.63 -16.59 -8.39
N ARG A 207 8.92 -17.49 -7.46
CA ARG A 207 8.92 -18.95 -7.68
C ARG A 207 7.58 -19.49 -8.16
N ASN A 208 6.46 -18.94 -7.69
CA ASN A 208 5.14 -19.36 -8.15
C ASN A 208 4.91 -18.95 -9.61
N SER A 209 5.33 -17.75 -9.99
CA SER A 209 5.26 -17.27 -11.38
C SER A 209 6.15 -18.08 -12.32
N GLU A 210 7.39 -18.40 -11.92
CA GLU A 210 8.30 -19.29 -12.69
C GLU A 210 7.67 -20.67 -12.91
N LYS A 211 7.25 -21.35 -11.84
CA LYS A 211 6.63 -22.68 -11.91
C LYS A 211 5.36 -22.71 -12.76
N LYS A 212 4.56 -21.63 -12.75
CA LYS A 212 3.36 -21.54 -13.59
C LYS A 212 3.72 -21.44 -15.07
N LEU A 213 4.76 -20.68 -15.41
CA LEU A 213 5.27 -20.57 -16.78
C LEU A 213 5.87 -21.89 -17.27
N GLU A 214 6.70 -22.55 -16.45
CA GLU A 214 7.30 -23.85 -16.76
C GLU A 214 6.24 -24.93 -17.03
N ARG A 215 5.21 -25.00 -16.19
CA ARG A 215 4.14 -26.01 -16.31
C ARG A 215 3.12 -25.70 -17.40
N ASN A 216 3.22 -24.52 -18.03
CA ASN A 216 2.23 -23.97 -18.97
C ASN A 216 0.77 -24.08 -18.44
N ASN A 217 0.59 -24.01 -17.13
CA ASN A 217 -0.69 -24.28 -16.47
C ASN A 217 -1.41 -22.97 -16.13
N PHE A 218 -2.10 -22.45 -17.13
CA PHE A 218 -2.89 -21.23 -17.05
C PHE A 218 -4.36 -21.57 -17.22
N VAL A 219 -5.17 -21.10 -16.28
CA VAL A 219 -6.63 -21.14 -16.39
C VAL A 219 -7.06 -19.75 -16.85
N GLU A 220 -7.71 -19.68 -18.01
CA GLU A 220 -8.30 -18.44 -18.50
C GLU A 220 -9.56 -18.10 -17.69
N GLY A 221 -9.79 -16.81 -17.46
CA GLY A 221 -10.97 -16.32 -16.75
C GLY A 221 -10.68 -15.24 -15.71
N TRP A 222 -11.76 -14.61 -15.26
CA TRP A 222 -11.73 -13.48 -14.34
C TRP A 222 -11.06 -13.85 -13.01
N GLY A 223 -10.15 -13.00 -12.54
CA GLY A 223 -9.42 -13.21 -11.29
C GLY A 223 -8.43 -14.38 -11.32
N LYS A 224 -8.04 -14.86 -12.50
CA LYS A 224 -6.94 -15.81 -12.68
C LYS A 224 -5.65 -15.09 -13.06
N LEU A 225 -4.52 -15.70 -12.71
CA LEU A 225 -3.20 -15.21 -13.11
C LEU A 225 -2.90 -15.72 -14.51
N SER A 226 -2.93 -14.83 -15.49
CA SER A 226 -2.60 -15.12 -16.88
C SER A 226 -1.09 -15.37 -17.06
N ARG A 227 -0.73 -15.93 -18.22
CA ARG A 227 0.67 -16.07 -18.65
C ARG A 227 1.38 -14.73 -18.68
N GLU A 228 0.72 -13.72 -19.23
CA GLU A 228 1.26 -12.36 -19.31
C GLU A 228 1.44 -11.75 -17.92
N GLY A 229 0.47 -11.94 -17.03
CA GLY A 229 0.60 -11.51 -15.63
C GLY A 229 1.76 -12.20 -14.90
N CYS A 230 2.15 -13.42 -15.27
CA CYS A 230 3.37 -14.04 -14.73
C CYS A 230 4.64 -13.38 -15.27
N LYS A 231 4.71 -13.11 -16.58
CA LYS A 231 5.87 -12.44 -17.19
C LYS A 231 6.09 -11.05 -16.59
N ILE A 232 5.05 -10.24 -16.49
CA ILE A 232 5.12 -8.89 -15.90
C ILE A 232 5.63 -8.96 -14.45
N ARG A 233 5.20 -9.94 -13.64
CA ARG A 233 5.73 -10.11 -12.27
C ARG A 233 7.22 -10.39 -12.28
N LEU A 234 7.66 -11.31 -13.14
CA LEU A 234 9.06 -11.70 -13.21
C LEU A 234 9.92 -10.56 -13.75
N GLU A 235 9.38 -9.69 -14.59
CA GLU A 235 10.06 -8.47 -15.01
C GLU A 235 10.32 -7.53 -13.84
N TYR A 236 9.31 -7.26 -12.99
CA TYR A 236 9.51 -6.44 -11.78
C TYR A 236 10.38 -7.12 -10.72
N LEU A 237 10.34 -8.46 -10.64
CA LEU A 237 11.11 -9.26 -9.67
C LEU A 237 12.43 -9.80 -10.26
N LYS A 238 12.88 -9.29 -11.40
CA LYS A 238 14.07 -9.83 -12.09
C LYS A 238 15.33 -9.67 -11.23
N ASP A 239 15.45 -8.52 -10.56
CA ASP A 239 16.59 -8.12 -9.73
C ASP A 239 16.38 -8.46 -8.23
N PHE A 240 15.32 -9.22 -7.91
CA PHE A 240 14.98 -9.70 -6.59
C PHE A 240 15.24 -11.21 -6.47
#